data_AF-K0SJT2-F1
#
_entry.id   AF-K0SJT2-F1
#
_cell.length_a   1.000
_cell.length_b   1.000
_cell.length_c   1.000
_cell.angle_alpha   90.00
_cell.angle_beta   90.00
_cell.angle_gamma   90.00
#
_symmetry.space_group_name_H-M   'P 1'
#
loop_
_entity.id
_entity.type
_entity.pdbx_description
1 polymer ?
#
loop_
_entity_poly.entity_id
_entity_poly.type
_entity_poly.pdbx_seq_one_letter_code
_entity_poly.pdbx_strand_id
1 'polypeptide(L)'
;MPPQAYFSRMGKSMYILSPDGDRPECYRHYEAVGMGTKPITELDPFLFRHFGSNVVYNTSEWNLTTLNMALDPNPVVNRNLVREAYWMEWANSEAGVSLTWNNYSNGNGLLSAEETRLLNMMDWPVHA
;
A
#
# COMPACT_ATOMS: atom_id res chain seq x y z
N MET A 1 9.63 23.50 -0.50
CA MET A 1 8.15 23.61 -0.53
C MET A 1 7.64 23.29 0.85
N PRO A 2 6.67 24.04 1.40
CA PRO A 2 6.09 23.73 2.71
C PRO A 2 5.35 22.38 2.70
N PRO A 3 5.36 21.59 3.80
CA PRO A 3 4.68 20.29 3.85
C PRO A 3 3.21 20.37 3.46
N GLN A 4 2.49 21.37 3.95
CA GLN A 4 1.06 21.55 3.65
C GLN A 4 0.80 21.76 2.15
N ALA A 5 1.67 22.50 1.46
CA ALA A 5 1.57 22.70 0.02
C ALA A 5 1.91 21.42 -0.76
N TYR A 6 2.88 20.64 -0.28
CA TYR A 6 3.24 19.34 -0.86
C TYR A 6 2.07 18.36 -0.78
N PHE A 7 1.50 18.15 0.40
CA PHE A 7 0.36 17.24 0.59
C PHE A 7 -0.90 17.74 -0.14
N SER A 8 -1.16 19.05 -0.17
CA SER A 8 -2.28 19.60 -0.94
C SER A 8 -2.16 19.32 -2.44
N ARG A 9 -0.94 19.38 -2.99
CA ARG A 9 -0.68 19.01 -4.39
C ARG A 9 -0.81 17.51 -4.61
N MET A 10 -0.24 16.70 -3.71
CA MET A 10 -0.34 15.24 -3.77
C MET A 10 -1.80 14.79 -3.83
N GLY A 11 -2.65 15.22 -2.88
CA GLY A 11 -4.07 14.82 -2.85
C GLY A 11 -4.93 15.33 -4.01
N LYS A 12 -4.38 16.17 -4.90
CA LYS A 12 -5.02 16.59 -6.17
C LYS A 12 -4.49 15.81 -7.37
N SER A 13 -3.43 15.04 -7.19
CA SER A 13 -2.82 14.20 -8.21
C SER A 13 -3.35 12.78 -8.14
N MET A 14 -3.51 12.16 -9.30
CA MET A 14 -3.88 10.74 -9.42
C MET A 14 -2.70 9.81 -9.10
N TYR A 15 -1.51 10.22 -9.55
CA TYR A 15 -0.26 9.48 -9.35
C TYR A 15 0.83 10.37 -8.79
N ILE A 16 1.81 9.74 -8.13
CA ILE A 16 3.07 10.37 -7.74
C ILE A 16 4.24 9.45 -8.06
N LEU A 17 5.31 10.02 -8.59
CA LEU A 17 6.57 9.31 -8.72
C LEU A 17 7.18 9.13 -7.32
N SER A 18 7.30 7.88 -6.91
CA SER A 18 7.81 7.50 -5.60
C SER A 18 8.88 6.43 -5.77
N PRO A 19 9.98 6.76 -6.47
CA PRO A 19 11.06 5.82 -6.69
C PRO A 19 11.73 5.44 -5.37
N ASP A 20 12.48 4.36 -5.41
CA ASP A 20 13.25 3.85 -4.27
C ASP A 20 14.22 4.92 -3.77
N GLY A 21 14.27 5.06 -2.44
CA GLY A 21 15.28 5.89 -1.78
C GLY A 21 16.57 5.10 -1.54
N ASP A 22 17.41 5.66 -0.66
CA ASP A 22 18.58 4.95 -0.11
C ASP A 22 18.19 3.66 0.67
N ARG A 23 16.91 3.52 1.00
CA ARG A 23 16.31 2.33 1.60
C ARG A 23 14.99 2.00 0.89
N PRO A 24 14.55 0.74 0.93
CA PRO A 24 13.23 0.35 0.44
C PRO A 24 12.10 0.83 1.36
N GLU A 25 12.40 1.59 2.42
CA GLU A 25 11.40 2.14 3.33
C GLU A 25 10.57 3.23 2.66
N CYS A 26 9.25 3.02 2.66
CA CYS A 26 8.35 3.65 1.70
C CYS A 26 7.30 4.54 2.36
N TYR A 27 7.70 5.41 3.31
CA TYR A 27 6.78 6.37 3.97
C TYR A 27 5.98 7.20 2.96
N ARG A 28 6.60 7.60 1.84
CA ARG A 28 5.92 8.33 0.77
C ARG A 28 4.76 7.53 0.15
N HIS A 29 4.85 6.20 0.11
CA HIS A 29 3.80 5.34 -0.39
C HIS A 29 2.58 5.38 0.54
N TYR A 30 2.80 5.28 1.85
CA TYR A 30 1.74 5.44 2.84
C TYR A 30 1.10 6.83 2.78
N GLU A 31 1.91 7.88 2.70
CA GLU A 31 1.43 9.26 2.56
C GLU A 31 0.54 9.42 1.32
N ALA A 32 1.01 8.95 0.16
CA ALA A 32 0.28 9.02 -1.10
C ALA A 32 -1.03 8.25 -1.03
N VAL A 33 -1.01 7.00 -0.55
CA VAL A 33 -2.24 6.21 -0.38
C VAL A 33 -3.21 6.89 0.57
N GLY A 34 -2.72 7.46 1.68
CA GLY A 34 -3.55 8.20 2.63
C GLY A 34 -4.21 9.46 2.01
N MET A 35 -3.51 10.09 1.06
CA MET A 35 -3.99 11.24 0.30
C MET A 35 -4.85 10.88 -0.91
N GLY A 36 -5.00 9.59 -1.25
CA GLY A 36 -5.79 9.12 -2.39
C GLY A 36 -5.03 9.13 -3.72
N THR A 37 -3.71 9.07 -3.67
CA THR A 37 -2.81 9.11 -4.83
C THR A 37 -2.06 7.79 -4.95
N LYS A 38 -1.93 7.23 -6.17
CA LYS A 38 -1.16 6.01 -6.40
C LYS A 38 0.35 6.30 -6.56
N PRO A 39 1.22 5.69 -5.75
CA PRO A 39 2.65 5.70 -6.00
C PRO A 39 3.02 4.89 -7.25
N ILE A 40 4.05 5.36 -7.95
CA ILE A 40 4.75 4.63 -9.02
C ILE A 40 6.19 4.42 -8.56
N THR A 41 6.67 3.18 -8.58
CA THR A 41 7.93 2.77 -7.95
C THR A 41 8.66 1.66 -8.70
N GLU A 42 9.98 1.57 -8.55
CA GLU A 42 10.80 0.43 -8.97
C GLU A 42 10.62 -0.80 -8.07
N LEU A 43 10.04 -0.65 -6.87
CA LEU A 43 9.97 -1.72 -5.88
C LEU A 43 9.41 -3.03 -6.43
N ASP A 44 10.01 -4.12 -5.97
CA ASP A 44 9.47 -5.46 -6.12
C ASP A 44 8.24 -5.64 -5.19
N PRO A 45 7.08 -6.06 -5.72
CA PRO A 45 5.89 -6.28 -4.91
C PRO A 45 6.07 -7.37 -3.85
N PHE A 46 7.06 -8.26 -3.94
CA PHE A 46 7.28 -9.35 -2.99
C PHE A 46 7.38 -8.86 -1.54
N LEU A 47 8.15 -7.80 -1.30
CA LEU A 47 8.32 -7.20 0.03
C LEU A 47 7.22 -6.19 0.39
N PHE A 48 6.48 -5.70 -0.60
CA PHE A 48 5.52 -4.60 -0.45
C PHE A 48 4.08 -4.98 -0.79
N ARG A 49 3.79 -6.28 -0.94
CA ARG A 49 2.51 -6.82 -1.44
C ARG A 49 1.27 -6.33 -0.71
N HIS A 50 1.43 -5.88 0.54
CA HIS A 50 0.35 -5.33 1.35
C HIS A 50 -0.27 -4.07 0.74
N PHE A 51 0.45 -3.28 -0.06
CA PHE A 51 -0.19 -2.18 -0.79
C PHE A 51 -1.10 -2.67 -1.93
N GLY A 52 -0.88 -3.88 -2.46
CA GLY A 52 -1.70 -4.47 -3.51
C GLY A 52 -1.86 -3.53 -4.71
N SER A 53 -3.10 -3.34 -5.16
CA SER A 53 -3.40 -2.47 -6.31
C SER A 53 -3.27 -0.97 -6.03
N ASN A 54 -2.89 -0.55 -4.81
CA ASN A 54 -2.73 0.87 -4.47
C ASN A 54 -1.41 1.46 -4.97
N VAL A 55 -0.48 0.63 -5.45
CA VAL A 55 0.83 1.02 -5.96
C VAL A 55 1.04 0.44 -7.37
N VAL A 56 1.75 1.18 -8.22
CA VAL A 56 2.26 0.69 -9.51
C VAL A 56 3.72 0.28 -9.31
N TYR A 57 3.97 -1.02 -9.34
CA TYR A 57 5.28 -1.63 -9.06
C TYR A 57 6.13 -1.83 -10.31
N ASN A 58 7.40 -2.22 -10.09
CA ASN A 58 8.34 -2.65 -11.12
C ASN A 58 8.44 -1.68 -12.30
N THR A 59 8.27 -0.38 -12.04
CA THR A 59 8.35 0.63 -13.09
C THR A 59 9.81 0.93 -13.39
N SER A 60 10.26 0.56 -14.59
CA SER A 60 11.57 0.98 -15.12
C SER A 60 11.47 2.14 -16.12
N GLU A 61 10.25 2.57 -16.45
CA GLU A 61 9.95 3.63 -17.41
C GLU A 61 9.49 4.90 -16.69
N TRP A 62 10.30 5.95 -16.77
CA TRP A 62 10.08 7.23 -16.08
C TRP A 62 9.66 8.36 -17.02
N ASN A 63 9.51 8.08 -18.31
CA ASN A 63 9.00 9.01 -19.29
C ASN A 63 7.52 9.32 -19.02
N LEU A 64 7.23 10.59 -18.73
CA LEU A 64 5.88 11.04 -18.38
C LEU A 64 4.87 10.83 -19.52
N THR A 65 5.29 10.94 -20.78
CA THR A 65 4.39 10.72 -21.92
C THR A 65 3.98 9.26 -22.01
N THR A 66 4.94 8.34 -21.89
CA THR A 66 4.67 6.90 -21.89
C THR A 66 3.80 6.49 -20.71
N LEU A 67 4.13 6.98 -19.50
CA LEU A 67 3.34 6.73 -18.30
C LEU A 67 1.90 7.24 -18.45
N ASN A 68 1.71 8.46 -18.97
CA ASN A 68 0.37 9.02 -19.16
C ASN A 68 -0.48 8.26 -20.19
N MET A 69 0.15 7.53 -21.12
CA MET A 69 -0.56 6.67 -22.06
C MET A 69 -0.89 5.30 -21.46
N ALA A 70 -0.06 4.78 -20.55
CA ALA A 70 -0.18 3.44 -20.00
C ALA A 70 -1.06 3.37 -18.73
N LEU A 71 -1.08 4.44 -17.94
CA LEU A 71 -1.75 4.49 -16.66
C LEU A 71 -3.27 4.70 -16.81
N ASP A 72 -4.02 4.13 -15.86
CA ASP A 72 -5.45 4.36 -15.73
C ASP A 72 -5.73 5.85 -15.47
N PRO A 73 -6.54 6.53 -16.30
CA PRO A 73 -6.87 7.93 -16.08
C PRO A 73 -7.78 8.19 -14.87
N ASN A 74 -8.32 7.16 -14.21
CA ASN A 74 -9.18 7.31 -13.02
C ASN A 74 -8.85 6.25 -11.95
N PRO A 75 -7.62 6.23 -11.41
CA PRO A 75 -7.20 5.20 -10.49
C PRO A 75 -7.98 5.24 -9.18
N VAL A 76 -8.45 4.07 -8.73
CA VAL A 76 -9.07 3.92 -7.41
C VAL A 76 -8.00 3.61 -6.36
N VAL A 77 -8.00 4.37 -5.26
CA VAL A 77 -7.10 4.18 -4.11
C VAL A 77 -7.91 3.82 -2.87
N ASN A 78 -7.58 2.68 -2.26
CA ASN A 78 -8.10 2.29 -0.96
C ASN A 78 -7.32 3.00 0.16
N ARG A 79 -7.83 4.18 0.55
CA ARG A 79 -7.26 4.99 1.63
C ARG A 79 -7.35 4.33 3.02
N ASN A 80 -8.19 3.30 3.18
CA ASN A 80 -8.34 2.61 4.44
C ASN A 80 -7.14 1.72 4.76
N LEU A 81 -6.31 1.36 3.76
CA LEU A 81 -5.08 0.60 3.98
C LEU A 81 -4.15 1.24 5.03
N VAL A 82 -3.95 2.56 4.95
CA VAL A 82 -3.08 3.32 5.89
C VAL A 82 -3.67 3.35 7.29
N ARG A 83 -5.00 3.29 7.35
CA ARG A 83 -5.76 3.39 8.60
C ARG A 83 -5.82 2.04 9.30
N GLU A 84 -5.99 0.96 8.58
CA GLU A 84 -6.20 -0.36 9.18
C GLU A 84 -5.01 -0.79 10.04
N ALA A 85 -3.79 -0.88 9.50
CA ALA A 85 -2.64 -1.31 10.30
C ALA A 85 -2.38 -0.38 11.50
N TYR A 86 -2.40 0.94 11.28
CA TYR A 86 -2.21 1.93 12.32
C TYR A 86 -3.28 1.85 13.43
N TRP A 87 -4.56 1.77 13.07
CA TRP A 87 -5.64 1.69 14.05
C TRP A 87 -5.70 0.33 14.74
N MET A 88 -5.33 -0.76 14.06
CA MET A 88 -5.22 -2.08 14.68
C MET A 88 -4.12 -2.07 15.76
N GLU A 89 -2.95 -1.50 15.45
CA GLU A 89 -1.85 -1.35 16.42
C GLU A 89 -2.24 -0.44 17.59
N TRP A 90 -2.81 0.74 17.29
CA TRP A 90 -3.25 1.67 18.33
C TRP A 90 -4.32 1.04 19.23
N ALA A 91 -5.32 0.36 18.66
CA ALA A 91 -6.38 -0.27 19.44
C ALA A 91 -5.87 -1.49 20.24
N ASN A 92 -4.91 -2.27 19.71
CA ASN A 92 -4.23 -3.31 20.49
C ASN A 92 -3.45 -2.71 21.68
N SER A 93 -2.78 -1.57 21.46
CA SER A 93 -2.07 -0.85 22.52
C SER A 93 -3.00 -0.34 23.61
N GLU A 94 -4.14 0.27 23.24
CA GLU A 94 -5.10 0.80 24.19
C GLU A 94 -5.84 -0.32 24.95
N ALA A 95 -6.17 -1.42 24.28
CA ALA A 95 -6.81 -2.57 24.90
C ALA A 95 -5.87 -3.36 25.84
N GLY A 96 -4.55 -3.16 25.73
CA GLY A 96 -3.54 -3.93 26.46
C GLY A 96 -3.49 -5.41 26.07
N VAL A 97 -4.18 -5.80 25.00
CA VAL A 97 -4.28 -7.16 24.47
C VAL A 97 -4.36 -7.12 22.95
N SER A 98 -3.89 -8.18 22.29
CA SER A 98 -4.06 -8.33 20.84
C SER A 98 -5.53 -8.64 20.52
N LEU A 99 -6.22 -7.70 19.88
CA LEU A 99 -7.60 -7.86 19.43
C LEU A 99 -7.64 -8.74 18.17
N THR A 100 -8.71 -9.53 18.03
CA THR A 100 -8.89 -10.39 16.85
C THR A 100 -9.54 -9.59 15.71
N TRP A 101 -8.76 -9.23 14.69
CA TRP A 101 -9.21 -8.39 13.57
C TRP A 101 -9.77 -9.17 12.37
N ASN A 102 -9.97 -10.49 12.49
CA ASN A 102 -10.38 -11.35 11.38
C ASN A 102 -11.81 -11.09 10.89
N ASN A 103 -11.95 -10.46 9.72
CA ASN A 103 -12.52 -11.07 8.51
C ASN A 103 -12.77 -9.98 7.44
N TYR A 104 -11.72 -9.54 6.74
CA TYR A 104 -11.92 -9.06 5.37
C TYR A 104 -12.10 -10.29 4.47
N SER A 105 -13.28 -10.90 4.53
CA SER A 105 -13.79 -11.63 3.38
C SER A 105 -13.95 -10.61 2.27
N ASN A 106 -13.07 -10.70 1.27
CA ASN A 106 -13.16 -10.04 -0.02
C ASN A 106 -14.61 -9.81 -0.40
N GLY A 107 -14.95 -8.56 -0.74
CA GLY A 107 -16.18 -8.26 -1.45
C GLY A 107 -16.19 -9.07 -2.74
N ASN A 108 -16.86 -10.21 -2.66
CA ASN A 108 -17.15 -11.23 -3.66
C ASN A 108 -16.07 -12.29 -3.91
N GLY A 109 -16.23 -13.42 -3.20
CA GLY A 109 -15.95 -14.76 -3.72
C GLY A 109 -14.57 -15.34 -3.43
N LEU A 110 -14.50 -16.18 -2.39
CA LEU A 110 -13.61 -17.34 -2.21
C LEU A 110 -12.13 -17.14 -2.63
N LEU A 111 -11.26 -16.93 -1.64
CA LEU A 111 -9.84 -17.29 -1.79
C LEU A 111 -9.76 -18.77 -2.15
N SER A 112 -8.99 -19.09 -3.17
CA SER A 112 -8.74 -20.47 -3.55
C SER A 112 -7.96 -21.18 -2.43
N ALA A 113 -8.15 -22.50 -2.30
CA ALA A 113 -7.44 -23.29 -1.29
C ALA A 113 -5.90 -23.18 -1.40
N GLU A 114 -5.38 -22.79 -2.56
CA GLU A 114 -3.95 -22.50 -2.79
C GLU A 114 -3.48 -21.22 -2.10
N GLU A 115 -4.28 -20.16 -2.09
CA GLU A 115 -3.93 -18.89 -1.44
C GLU A 115 -3.95 -19.02 0.09
N THR A 116 -4.88 -19.82 0.62
CA THR A 116 -4.90 -20.16 2.06
C THR A 116 -3.69 -21.02 2.45
N ARG A 117 -3.23 -21.89 1.55
CA ARG A 117 -2.05 -22.74 1.79
C ARG A 117 -0.75 -21.94 1.77
N LEU A 118 -0.63 -20.95 0.89
CA LEU A 118 0.53 -20.05 0.84
C LEU A 118 0.61 -19.13 2.06
N LEU A 119 -0.52 -18.62 2.57
CA LEU A 119 -0.54 -17.85 3.82
C LEU A 119 -0.16 -18.72 5.03
N ASN A 120 -0.70 -19.94 5.13
CA ASN A 120 -0.40 -20.85 6.25
C ASN A 120 1.01 -21.46 6.19
N MET A 121 1.68 -21.41 5.03
CA MET A 121 3.10 -21.79 4.89
C MET A 121 4.07 -20.66 5.30
N MET A 122 3.57 -19.44 5.50
CA MET A 122 4.35 -18.29 5.95
C MET A 122 4.16 -17.97 7.44
N ASP A 123 3.87 -18.99 8.26
CA ASP A 123 4.07 -18.91 9.71
C ASP A 123 5.57 -18.68 9.97
N TRP A 124 5.95 -17.40 9.98
CA TRP A 124 7.26 -16.97 10.44
C TRP A 124 7.37 -17.34 11.92
N PRO A 125 8.46 -18.02 12.33
CA PRO A 125 8.63 -18.40 13.72
C PRO A 125 8.80 -17.13 14.54
N VAL A 126 7.77 -16.77 15.29
CA VAL A 126 7.94 -15.86 16.43
C VAL A 126 8.52 -16.71 17.54
N HIS A 127 9.84 -16.90 17.52
CA HIS A 127 10.57 -17.48 18.63
C HIS A 127 11.25 -16.38 19.44
N ALA A 128 10.73 -16.26 20.67
CA ALA A 128 11.36 -15.88 21.94
C ALA A 128 11.96 -14.47 22.08
#